data_AF-A0A9X6Q6Q3-F1
#
_entry.id   AF-A0A9X6Q6Q3-F1
#
_cell.length_a   1.000
_cell.length_b   1.000
_cell.length_c   1.000
_cell.angle_alpha   90.00
_cell.angle_beta   90.00
_cell.angle_gamma   90.00
#
_symmetry.space_group_name_H-M   'P 1'
#
loop_
_entity.id
_entity.type
_entity.pdbx_description
1 polymer ?
#
loop_
_entity_poly.entity_id
_entity_poly.type
_entity_poly.pdbx_seq_one_letter_code
_entity_poly.pdbx_strand_id
1 'polypeptide(L)' 'MKELERVVVENLGDGTQITRLPNAEEMMNKINELVRHTNRLEQNKQSKPIKPVGTVKVTRI' A
#
# COMPACT_ATOMS: atom_id res chain seq x y z
N MET A 1 -16.74 -13.84 0.33
CA MET A 1 -16.66 -12.39 -0.01
C MET A 1 -16.09 -11.67 1.20
N LYS A 2 -15.20 -10.68 0.99
CA LYS A 2 -14.57 -9.95 2.10
C LYS A 2 -15.46 -8.76 2.49
N GLU A 3 -15.69 -8.57 3.78
CA GLU A 3 -16.52 -7.47 4.28
C GLU A 3 -15.79 -6.12 4.17
N LEU A 4 -16.57 -5.03 4.07
CA LEU A 4 -16.05 -3.67 4.01
C LEU A 4 -15.49 -3.26 5.37
N GLU A 5 -14.25 -2.79 5.38
CA GLU A 5 -13.61 -2.25 6.57
C GLU A 5 -14.26 -0.93 6.98
N ARG A 6 -14.50 -0.76 8.28
CA ARG A 6 -15.11 0.45 8.83
C ARG A 6 -14.05 1.53 8.99
N VAL A 7 -14.45 2.77 8.75
CA VAL A 7 -13.63 3.96 8.98
C VAL A 7 -13.93 4.52 10.37
N VAL A 8 -12.88 4.95 11.08
CA VAL A 8 -13.01 5.67 12.35
C VAL A 8 -13.43 7.10 12.04
N VAL A 9 -14.55 7.53 12.63
CA VAL A 9 -15.10 8.88 12.47
C VAL A 9 -14.65 9.76 13.62
N GLU A 10 -14.69 9.22 14.84
CA GLU A 10 -14.43 9.99 16.04
C GLU A 10 -13.80 9.09 17.11
N ASN A 11 -12.83 9.66 17.81
CA ASN A 11 -12.23 9.06 19.00
C ASN A 11 -12.71 9.86 20.20
N LEU A 12 -13.47 9.23 21.07
CA LEU A 12 -13.95 9.81 22.31
C LEU A 12 -12.81 9.79 23.35
N GLY A 13 -12.81 10.77 24.25
CA GLY A 13 -11.75 10.96 25.25
C GLY A 13 -11.62 9.83 26.28
N ASP A 14 -12.60 8.93 26.34
CA ASP A 14 -12.62 7.71 27.14
C ASP A 14 -11.96 6.51 26.43
N GLY A 15 -11.44 6.70 25.22
CA GLY A 15 -10.82 5.66 24.40
C GLY A 15 -11.80 4.91 23.50
N THR A 16 -13.09 5.26 23.51
CA THR A 16 -14.10 4.67 22.62
C THR A 16 -13.95 5.22 21.20
N GLN A 17 -14.15 4.37 20.19
CA GLN A 17 -14.11 4.78 18.78
C GLN A 17 -15.48 4.63 18.13
N ILE A 18 -15.96 5.70 17.50
CA ILE A 18 -17.14 5.67 16.65
C ILE A 18 -16.69 5.33 15.24
N THR A 19 -17.18 4.20 14.71
CA THR A 19 -16.84 3.73 13.36
C THR A 19 -18.08 3.63 12.49
N ARG A 20 -17.92 3.83 11.17
CA ARG A 20 -18.99 3.65 10.18
C ARG A 20 -18.48 2.99 8.91
N LEU A 21 -19.41 2.56 8.04
CA LEU A 21 -19.03 2.18 6.68
C LEU A 21 -18.57 3.41 5.90
N PRO A 22 -17.55 3.27 5.04
CA PRO A 22 -17.11 4.36 4.18
C PRO A 22 -18.23 4.79 3.24
N ASN A 23 -18.30 6.08 2.97
CA ASN A 23 -19.24 6.63 1.99
C ASN A 23 -18.66 6.49 0.56
N ALA A 24 -19.47 6.81 -0.46
CA ALA A 24 -19.07 6.67 -1.86
C ALA A 24 -17.83 7.51 -2.23
N GLU A 25 -17.72 8.71 -1.69
CA GLU A 25 -16.60 9.62 -1.96
C GLU A 25 -15.29 9.09 -1.36
N GLU A 26 -15.32 8.64 -0.10
CA GLU A 26 -14.18 8.02 0.58
C GLU A 26 -13.70 6.76 -0.15
N MET A 27 -14.64 5.92 -0.62
CA MET A 27 -14.30 4.76 -1.44
C MET A 27 -13.61 5.16 -2.74
N MET A 28 -14.16 6.16 -3.45
CA MET A 28 -13.55 6.64 -4.70
C MET A 28 -12.18 7.27 -4.49
N ASN A 29 -11.99 8.02 -3.39
CA ASN A 29 -10.70 8.57 -3.02
C ASN A 29 -9.66 7.46 -2.79
N LYS A 30 -10.04 6.38 -2.10
CA LYS A 30 -9.15 5.24 -1.89
C LYS A 30 -8.82 4.50 -3.18
N ILE A 31 -9.81 4.33 -4.08
CA ILE A 31 -9.59 3.73 -5.40
C ILE A 31 -8.58 4.57 -6.20
N ASN A 32 -8.75 5.90 -6.21
CA ASN A 32 -7.83 6.79 -6.91
C ASN A 32 -6.41 6.75 -6.35
N GLU A 33 -6.26 6.64 -5.03
CA GLU A 33 -4.97 6.45 -4.37
C GLU A 33 -4.28 5.16 -4.84
N LEU A 34 -5.01 4.04 -4.86
CA LEU A 34 -4.50 2.74 -5.32
C LEU A 34 -4.07 2.79 -6.79
N VAL A 35 -4.87 3.42 -7.66
CA VAL A 35 -4.52 3.59 -9.07
C VAL A 35 -3.24 4.40 -9.23
N ARG A 36 -3.09 5.51 -8.48
CA ARG A 36 -1.85 6.30 -8.49
C ARG A 36 -0.65 5.50 -8.03
N HIS A 37 -0.81 4.70 -6.97
CA HIS A 37 0.28 3.87 -6.46
C HIS A 37 0.72 2.81 -7.49
N THR A 38 -0.24 2.11 -8.09
CA THR A 38 0.04 1.12 -9.15
C THR A 38 0.72 1.78 -10.34
N ASN A 39 0.24 2.93 -10.81
CA ASN A 39 0.88 3.66 -11.90
C ASN A 39 2.33 4.06 -11.56
N ARG A 40 2.59 4.48 -10.33
CA ARG A 40 3.94 4.76 -9.85
C ARG A 40 4.81 3.51 -9.84
N LEU A 41 4.28 2.35 -9.45
CA LEU A 41 5.02 1.09 -9.48
C LEU A 41 5.35 0.69 -10.92
N GLU A 42 4.39 0.82 -11.86
CA GLU A 42 4.60 0.59 -13.29
C GLU A 42 5.72 1.48 -13.85
N GLN A 43 5.74 2.77 -13.50
CA GLN A 43 6.80 3.69 -13.92
C GLN A 43 8.17 3.36 -13.30
N ASN A 44 8.18 2.82 -12.08
CA ASN A 44 9.39 2.40 -11.38
C ASN A 44 9.79 0.95 -11.70
N LYS A 45 9.09 0.28 -12.62
CA LYS A 45 9.53 -1.03 -13.08
C LYS A 45 10.91 -0.90 -13.69
N GLN A 46 11.83 -1.70 -13.16
CA GLN A 46 13.19 -1.80 -13.64
C GLN A 46 13.16 -2.26 -15.11
N SER A 47 13.30 -1.32 -16.03
CA SER A 47 13.26 -1.56 -17.48
C SER A 47 14.48 -2.34 -18.00
N LYS A 48 15.54 -2.44 -17.20
CA LYS A 48 16.80 -3.09 -17.56
C LYS A 48 17.16 -4.16 -16.53
N PRO A 49 17.55 -5.37 -16.96
CA PRO A 49 18.06 -6.39 -16.04
C PRO A 49 19.15 -5.80 -15.13
N ILE A 50 19.07 -6.10 -13.83
CA ILE A 50 20.13 -5.72 -12.89
C ILE A 50 21.41 -6.43 -13.36
N LYS A 51 22.45 -5.67 -13.69
CA LYS A 51 23.75 -6.26 -14.03
C LYS A 51 24.24 -7.03 -12.81
N PRO A 52 24.61 -8.32 -12.93
CA PRO A 52 25.16 -9.05 -11.80
C PRO A 52 26.45 -8.36 -11.37
N VAL A 53 26.47 -7.89 -10.13
CA VAL A 53 27.71 -7.51 -9.45
C VAL A 53 28.46 -8.80 -9.20
N GLY A 54 29.70 -8.90 -9.68
CA GLY A 54 30.47 -10.14 -9.76
C GLY A 54 30.42 -10.95 -8.48
N THR A 55 30.25 -12.27 -8.63
CA THR A 55 30.22 -13.23 -7.53
C THR A 55 31.51 -13.10 -6.73
N VAL A 56 31.40 -12.70 -5.46
CA VAL A 56 32.54 -12.76 -4.53
C VAL A 56 32.88 -14.24 -4.38
N LYS A 57 33.98 -14.68 -4.99
CA LYS A 57 34.55 -16.01 -4.73
C LYS A 57 35.05 -16.01 -3.30
N VAL A 58 34.24 -16.57 -2.40
CA VAL A 58 34.70 -16.87 -1.04
C VAL A 58 35.65 -18.07 -1.16
N THR A 59 36.94 -17.81 -1.25
CA THR A 59 37.97 -18.85 -1.10
C THR A 59 37.94 -19.29 0.36
N ARG A 60 37.51 -20.53 0.61
CA ARG A 60 37.56 -21.14 1.94
C ARG A 60 39.03 -21.44 2.25
N ILE A 61 39.56 -20.77 3.27
CA ILE A 61 40.90 -21.02 3.83
C ILE A 61 40.83 -22.28 4.70
#